data_AF-W2H7W7-F1
#
_entry.id   AF-W2H7W7-F1
#
_cell.length_a   1.000
_cell.length_b   1.000
_cell.length_c   1.000
_cell.angle_alpha   90.00
_cell.angle_beta   90.00
_cell.angle_gamma   90.00
#
_symmetry.space_group_name_H-M   'P 1'
#
loop_
_entity.id
_entity.type
_entity.pdbx_description
1 polymer ?
#
loop_
_entity_poly.entity_id
_entity_poly.type
_entity_poly.pdbx_seq_one_letter_code
_entity_poly.pdbx_strand_id
1 'polypeptide(L)'
;MIATLVVQPPSTHEGGDLIVYRNGQVEHRHDFGKADSTAAYFPHYAVHYSDAEHALEEVTIGYRLVLVYSICLPKSLSHVKRDPNVTMTDKLANVINSMGPENEHFALLLSHEYTKKSIGEMGTAALKGIDCARFRMLEEANNFVLSDKKLRFFIAKLVVKVDAWLDEYGWDRCGYQEALHWYNTTGESLGHIESSLKFNFLNPGRESLLQMWKSYGDSEDAYTGNDGPVKLEELLRQRPVGAVCLRDLLTITTTKDRWGKVNALGYMPKASLRFCRSFFELLVDTKDVELAKMFITNFCPNLGGLAENTTLVPVIANIVRTFAWDDIGDTLLALFQQHRYDTKGVSDTELLLLVASHLDGGFAKTATITAAMAKAEYAIRFSEAVEVLWQVVRSGDDQNFEMVTTKIQKRDPRELGPFVEVCLHYTSDYDRSSEQFKALQMIAGKRMEWLKGEIQRLDKVDKVFSWRMPYAEGEDQKEIEPFLRGPEESTTVKGIIMYGGELREFIGLYEAKRYAKTILEDLKECSFRTEVGEDRIPFVAITKTREWFEDAQRKLAKFKAELFRLHESY
;
A
#
# COMPACT_ATOMS: atom_id res chain seq x y z
N MET A 1 41.85 -18.08 -2.24
CA MET A 1 41.53 -17.70 -3.63
C MET A 1 41.57 -16.19 -3.73
N ILE A 2 42.12 -15.64 -4.81
CA ILE A 2 42.23 -14.19 -5.05
C ILE A 2 41.58 -13.74 -6.37
N ALA A 3 41.46 -14.64 -7.33
CA ALA A 3 40.90 -14.37 -8.64
C ALA A 3 40.37 -15.66 -9.27
N THR A 4 39.46 -15.50 -10.21
CA THR A 4 38.97 -16.54 -11.11
C THR A 4 39.53 -16.28 -12.49
N LEU A 5 40.19 -17.28 -13.08
CA LEU A 5 40.64 -17.28 -14.47
C LEU A 5 39.66 -18.12 -15.29
N VAL A 6 39.03 -17.49 -16.28
CA VAL A 6 38.17 -18.16 -17.26
C VAL A 6 38.96 -18.25 -18.55
N VAL A 7 39.20 -19.46 -19.04
CA VAL A 7 39.81 -19.72 -20.35
C VAL A 7 38.78 -20.38 -21.23
N GLN A 8 38.51 -19.78 -22.38
CA GLN A 8 37.65 -20.32 -23.42
C GLN A 8 38.53 -20.89 -24.53
N PRO A 9 38.60 -22.22 -24.70
CA PRO A 9 39.15 -22.83 -25.90
C PRO A 9 38.32 -22.45 -27.15
N PRO A 10 38.90 -22.61 -28.36
CA PRO A 10 38.19 -22.32 -29.60
C PRO A 10 36.82 -23.02 -29.64
N SER A 11 35.76 -22.22 -29.68
CA SER A 11 34.37 -22.69 -29.72
C SER A 11 33.47 -21.66 -30.39
N THR A 12 32.55 -22.11 -31.22
CA THR A 12 31.63 -21.24 -31.97
C THR A 12 30.35 -21.03 -31.17
N HIS A 13 30.12 -19.81 -30.69
CA HIS A 13 28.91 -19.46 -29.95
C HIS A 13 28.46 -18.01 -30.19
N GLU A 14 27.17 -17.75 -30.03
CA GLU A 14 26.55 -16.42 -29.89
C GLU A 14 25.97 -16.28 -28.47
N GLY A 15 25.94 -15.06 -27.94
CA GLY A 15 25.66 -14.85 -26.50
C GLY A 15 26.75 -15.45 -25.59
N GLY A 16 26.51 -15.57 -24.28
CA GLY A 16 27.53 -16.13 -23.37
C GLY A 16 28.62 -15.17 -22.88
N ASP A 17 28.37 -13.85 -22.92
CA ASP A 17 29.33 -12.83 -22.45
C ASP A 17 29.53 -12.92 -20.94
N LEU A 18 30.76 -12.65 -20.48
CA LEU A 18 31.05 -12.46 -19.07
C LEU A 18 30.84 -10.98 -18.72
N ILE A 19 29.89 -10.71 -17.83
CA ILE A 19 29.64 -9.39 -17.27
C ILE A 19 30.17 -9.36 -15.85
N VAL A 20 30.98 -8.36 -15.52
CA VAL A 20 31.48 -8.10 -14.17
C VAL A 20 30.86 -6.79 -13.66
N TYR A 21 30.28 -6.85 -12.47
CA TYR A 21 29.58 -5.75 -11.82
C TYR A 21 30.41 -5.16 -10.68
N ARG A 22 30.24 -3.85 -10.48
CA ARG A 22 30.69 -3.13 -9.28
C ARG A 22 29.58 -2.21 -8.82
N ASN A 23 29.17 -2.34 -7.56
CA ASN A 23 28.08 -1.55 -6.96
C ASN A 23 26.76 -1.63 -7.75
N GLY A 24 26.40 -2.83 -8.24
CA GLY A 24 25.17 -3.05 -9.01
C GLY A 24 25.17 -2.47 -10.43
N GLN A 25 26.29 -1.91 -10.91
CA GLN A 25 26.46 -1.44 -12.28
C GLN A 25 27.46 -2.30 -13.05
N VAL A 26 27.26 -2.44 -14.36
CA VAL A 26 28.18 -3.17 -15.25
C VAL A 26 29.50 -2.40 -15.35
N GLU A 27 30.59 -2.97 -14.81
CA GLU A 27 31.93 -2.38 -14.89
C GLU A 27 32.67 -2.86 -16.15
N HIS A 28 32.54 -4.15 -16.50
CA HIS A 28 33.19 -4.71 -17.68
C HIS A 28 32.34 -5.82 -18.31
N ARG A 29 32.30 -5.86 -19.64
CA ARG A 29 31.75 -6.97 -20.44
C ARG A 29 32.85 -7.57 -21.31
N HIS A 30 32.98 -8.88 -21.34
CA HIS A 30 33.97 -9.59 -22.16
C HIS A 30 33.27 -10.62 -23.03
N ASP A 31 33.48 -10.52 -24.34
CA ASP A 31 32.76 -11.26 -25.39
C ASP A 31 33.51 -12.51 -25.87
N PHE A 32 34.72 -12.74 -25.37
CA PHE A 32 35.60 -13.86 -25.74
C PHE A 32 35.85 -13.97 -27.25
N GLY A 33 36.09 -12.84 -27.93
CA GLY A 33 36.56 -12.81 -29.32
C GLY A 33 35.46 -12.96 -30.37
N LYS A 34 34.19 -12.82 -29.97
CA LYS A 34 33.06 -12.83 -30.88
C LYS A 34 33.04 -11.59 -31.79
N ALA A 35 33.28 -10.39 -31.26
CA ALA A 35 33.30 -9.16 -32.07
C ALA A 35 34.35 -9.22 -33.18
N ASP A 36 35.49 -9.85 -32.91
CA ASP A 36 36.60 -9.99 -33.86
C ASP A 36 36.52 -11.28 -34.70
N SER A 37 35.46 -12.09 -34.55
CA SER A 37 35.29 -13.39 -35.22
C SER A 37 36.44 -14.39 -34.98
N THR A 38 37.12 -14.27 -33.84
CA THR A 38 38.28 -15.10 -33.47
C THR A 38 37.93 -16.25 -32.52
N ALA A 39 36.74 -16.23 -31.90
CA ALA A 39 36.26 -17.21 -30.93
C ALA A 39 36.34 -18.68 -31.42
N ALA A 40 36.18 -18.91 -32.73
CA ALA A 40 36.22 -20.24 -33.33
C ALA A 40 37.64 -20.80 -33.55
N TYR A 41 38.68 -19.95 -33.47
CA TYR A 41 40.04 -20.29 -33.90
C TYR A 41 41.10 -20.05 -32.83
N PHE A 42 40.86 -19.12 -31.91
CA PHE A 42 41.81 -18.75 -30.86
C PHE A 42 41.24 -18.96 -29.46
N PRO A 43 42.08 -19.29 -28.47
CA PRO A 43 41.67 -19.30 -27.08
C PRO A 43 41.57 -17.87 -26.54
N HIS A 44 40.52 -17.60 -25.78
CA HIS A 44 40.31 -16.32 -25.10
C HIS A 44 40.33 -16.52 -23.59
N TYR A 45 40.71 -15.49 -22.83
CA TYR A 45 40.71 -15.58 -21.38
C TYR A 45 40.33 -14.28 -20.71
N ALA A 46 39.71 -14.40 -19.54
CA ALA A 46 39.39 -13.30 -18.66
C ALA A 46 39.82 -13.64 -17.24
N VAL A 47 40.35 -12.66 -16.52
CA VAL A 47 40.66 -12.78 -15.08
C VAL A 47 39.87 -11.73 -14.34
N HIS A 48 39.10 -12.15 -13.34
CA HIS A 48 38.39 -11.24 -12.45
C HIS A 48 38.66 -11.61 -11.00
N TYR A 49 38.49 -10.64 -10.10
CA TYR A 49 38.61 -10.90 -8.67
C TYR A 49 37.56 -11.92 -8.22
N SER A 50 37.92 -12.77 -7.27
CA SER A 50 37.05 -13.87 -6.81
C SER A 50 35.79 -13.39 -6.09
N ASP A 51 35.78 -12.14 -5.63
CA ASP A 51 34.68 -11.46 -4.94
C ASP A 51 33.94 -10.47 -5.85
N ALA A 52 34.27 -10.38 -7.14
CA ALA A 52 33.53 -9.57 -8.09
C ALA A 52 32.18 -10.24 -8.41
N GLU A 53 31.10 -9.49 -8.27
CA GLU A 53 29.78 -9.90 -8.75
C GLU A 53 29.85 -10.03 -10.29
N HIS A 54 29.37 -11.14 -10.82
CA HIS A 54 29.44 -11.42 -12.25
C HIS A 54 28.28 -12.29 -12.71
N ALA A 55 27.93 -12.15 -13.98
CA ALA A 55 26.92 -12.96 -14.64
C ALA A 55 27.44 -13.44 -16.01
N LEU A 56 26.89 -14.55 -16.47
CA LEU A 56 27.05 -15.03 -17.84
C LEU A 56 25.74 -14.81 -18.57
N GLU A 57 25.80 -14.15 -19.72
CA GLU A 57 24.63 -14.04 -20.60
C GLU A 57 24.27 -15.41 -21.19
N GLU A 58 23.02 -15.56 -21.62
CA GLU A 58 22.56 -16.79 -22.27
C GLU A 58 23.30 -17.03 -23.58
N VAL A 59 23.66 -18.28 -23.86
CA VAL A 59 24.21 -18.69 -25.17
C VAL A 59 23.03 -18.97 -26.09
N THR A 60 22.91 -18.18 -27.15
CA THR A 60 21.74 -18.20 -28.04
C THR A 60 21.94 -19.10 -29.27
N ILE A 61 23.18 -19.27 -29.73
CA ILE A 61 23.54 -20.12 -30.87
C ILE A 61 24.87 -20.83 -30.57
N GLY A 62 24.99 -22.11 -30.95
CA GLY A 62 26.24 -22.87 -30.84
C GLY A 62 26.49 -23.43 -29.43
N TYR A 63 27.76 -23.60 -29.06
CA TYR A 63 28.15 -24.10 -27.75
C TYR A 63 29.42 -23.40 -27.26
N ARG A 64 29.43 -23.04 -25.97
CA ARG A 64 30.56 -22.36 -25.32
C ARG A 64 31.26 -23.31 -24.36
N LEU A 65 32.51 -23.65 -24.64
CA LEU A 65 33.34 -24.48 -23.77
C LEU A 65 34.28 -23.58 -22.95
N VAL A 66 34.34 -23.78 -21.63
CA VAL A 66 35.23 -23.00 -20.76
C VAL A 66 35.90 -23.85 -19.69
N LEU A 67 37.14 -23.48 -19.38
CA LEU A 67 37.92 -23.95 -18.26
C LEU A 67 37.99 -22.84 -17.22
N VAL A 68 37.46 -23.09 -16.03
CA VAL A 68 37.43 -22.11 -14.94
C VAL A 68 38.40 -22.55 -13.84
N TYR A 69 39.41 -21.71 -13.58
CA TYR A 69 40.43 -21.96 -12.58
C TYR A 69 40.31 -20.98 -11.42
N SER A 70 40.44 -21.50 -10.21
CA SER A 70 40.57 -20.68 -9.01
C SER A 70 42.04 -20.38 -8.73
N ILE A 71 42.44 -19.11 -8.82
CA ILE A 71 43.80 -18.69 -8.51
C ILE A 71 43.93 -18.52 -6.99
N CYS A 72 44.79 -19.32 -6.38
CA CYS A 72 45.06 -19.31 -4.94
C CYS A 72 46.51 -18.92 -4.67
N LEU A 73 46.71 -17.95 -3.75
CA LEU A 73 48.04 -17.64 -3.26
C LEU A 73 48.54 -18.75 -2.32
N PRO A 74 49.84 -19.09 -2.37
CA PRO A 74 50.48 -19.93 -1.37
C PRO A 74 50.34 -19.35 0.05
N LYS A 75 50.30 -20.20 1.07
CA LYS A 75 50.22 -19.77 2.49
C LYS A 75 51.33 -18.79 2.88
N SER A 76 52.50 -18.87 2.24
CA SER A 76 53.65 -17.99 2.46
C SER A 76 53.56 -16.63 1.78
N LEU A 77 52.50 -16.30 1.04
CA LEU A 77 52.32 -15.02 0.33
C LEU A 77 50.97 -14.34 0.68
N SER A 78 50.35 -14.73 1.79
CA SER A 78 49.08 -14.14 2.26
C SER A 78 49.16 -12.64 2.57
N HIS A 79 50.38 -12.13 2.80
CA HIS A 79 50.72 -10.72 3.04
C HIS A 79 50.90 -9.90 1.76
N VAL A 80 50.85 -10.51 0.57
CA VAL A 80 50.87 -9.80 -0.73
C VAL A 80 49.45 -9.34 -1.14
N LYS A 81 48.45 -9.53 -0.27
CA LYS A 81 47.21 -8.74 -0.36
C LYS A 81 47.59 -7.27 -0.21
N ARG A 82 47.41 -6.53 -1.31
CA ARG A 82 47.75 -5.12 -1.54
C ARG A 82 47.77 -4.26 -0.27
N ASP A 83 48.90 -3.58 -0.03
CA ASP A 83 48.97 -2.37 0.78
C ASP A 83 49.81 -1.29 0.05
N PRO A 84 49.21 -0.18 -0.41
CA PRO A 84 49.94 0.90 -1.08
C PRO A 84 50.09 2.13 -0.17
N ASN A 85 51.33 2.52 0.13
CA ASN A 85 51.81 3.82 0.60
C ASN A 85 50.79 4.79 1.24
N VAL A 86 50.93 4.96 2.57
CA VAL A 86 50.02 5.59 3.55
C VAL A 86 48.73 4.80 3.66
N THR A 87 48.79 3.80 4.53
CA THR A 87 47.75 2.82 4.72
C THR A 87 46.47 3.55 5.15
N MET A 88 45.32 3.14 4.62
CA MET A 88 44.01 3.57 5.14
C MET A 88 43.94 3.32 6.67
N THR A 89 44.71 2.33 7.15
CA THR A 89 44.97 1.97 8.54
C THR A 89 45.53 3.13 9.37
N ASP A 90 46.50 3.91 8.87
CA ASP A 90 47.05 5.08 9.58
C ASP A 90 46.02 6.20 9.71
N LYS A 91 45.25 6.45 8.65
CA LYS A 91 44.16 7.43 8.68
C LYS A 91 43.07 7.02 9.65
N LEU A 92 42.71 5.73 9.65
CA LEU A 92 41.70 5.17 10.54
C LEU A 92 42.16 5.20 12.00
N ALA A 93 43.43 4.87 12.28
CA ALA A 93 44.02 4.97 13.61
C ALA A 93 44.00 6.42 14.14
N ASN A 94 44.31 7.40 13.28
CA ASN A 94 44.21 8.82 13.64
C ASN A 94 42.78 9.25 13.96
N VAL A 95 41.78 8.78 13.21
CA VAL A 95 40.37 9.05 13.50
C VAL A 95 39.96 8.43 14.83
N ILE A 96 40.34 7.17 15.10
CA ILE A 96 40.05 6.50 16.38
C ILE A 96 40.71 7.26 17.55
N ASN A 97 41.96 7.69 17.41
CA ASN A 97 42.66 8.49 18.43
C ASN A 97 41.98 9.85 18.70
N SER A 98 41.28 10.40 17.70
CA SER A 98 40.55 11.67 17.82
C SER A 98 39.14 11.55 18.42
N MET A 99 38.66 10.33 18.71
CA MET A 99 37.34 10.11 19.28
C MET A 99 37.25 10.68 20.71
N GLY A 100 36.33 11.64 20.88
CA GLY A 100 35.94 12.23 22.17
C GLY A 100 34.95 11.34 22.95
N PRO A 101 34.67 11.67 24.21
CA PRO A 101 33.78 10.90 25.09
C PRO A 101 32.32 10.82 24.60
N GLU A 102 31.89 11.73 23.74
CA GLU A 102 30.56 11.65 23.10
C GLU A 102 30.42 10.49 22.08
N ASN A 103 31.53 9.90 21.63
CA ASN A 103 31.59 8.86 20.59
C ASN A 103 32.20 7.55 21.12
N GLU A 104 31.82 7.13 22.33
CA GLU A 104 32.38 5.97 23.02
C GLU A 104 32.19 4.62 22.29
N HIS A 105 31.19 4.51 21.42
CA HIS A 105 30.91 3.29 20.67
C HIS A 105 30.36 3.57 19.28
N PHE A 106 30.57 2.61 18.38
CA PHE A 106 29.96 2.56 17.06
C PHE A 106 29.60 1.13 16.69
N ALA A 107 28.66 0.97 15.76
CA ALA A 107 28.23 -0.32 15.24
C ALA A 107 28.56 -0.41 13.75
N LEU A 108 29.16 -1.52 13.33
CA LEU A 108 29.31 -1.85 11.92
C LEU A 108 28.25 -2.90 11.57
N LEU A 109 27.27 -2.53 10.74
CA LEU A 109 26.31 -3.50 10.20
C LEU A 109 27.04 -4.39 9.19
N LEU A 110 26.95 -5.71 9.40
CA LEU A 110 27.53 -6.69 8.50
C LEU A 110 26.58 -6.89 7.30
N SER A 111 27.16 -7.06 6.12
CA SER A 111 26.47 -7.12 4.82
C SER A 111 26.00 -8.52 4.46
N HIS A 112 26.55 -9.55 5.12
CA HIS A 112 26.07 -10.93 4.99
C HIS A 112 25.33 -11.36 6.25
N GLU A 113 24.42 -12.31 6.07
CA GLU A 113 23.83 -13.03 7.20
C GLU A 113 24.78 -14.10 7.72
N TYR A 114 24.95 -14.13 9.05
CA TYR A 114 25.75 -15.12 9.74
C TYR A 114 24.88 -15.91 10.71
N THR A 115 24.99 -17.23 10.65
CA THR A 115 24.28 -18.11 11.57
C THR A 115 24.88 -18.03 12.98
N LYS A 116 24.06 -18.26 14.00
CA LYS A 116 24.53 -18.41 15.38
C LYS A 116 25.61 -19.49 15.50
N LYS A 117 25.50 -20.57 14.72
CA LYS A 117 26.48 -21.65 14.68
C LYS A 117 27.83 -21.18 14.13
N SER A 118 27.84 -20.51 12.97
CA SER A 118 29.08 -20.02 12.37
C SER A 118 29.80 -18.99 13.24
N ILE A 119 29.08 -18.05 13.85
CA ILE A 119 29.68 -17.07 14.78
C ILE A 119 30.14 -17.78 16.05
N GLY A 120 29.34 -18.70 16.60
CA GLY A 120 29.70 -19.44 17.81
C GLY A 120 30.95 -20.32 17.66
N GLU A 121 31.14 -20.93 16.49
CA GLU A 121 32.27 -21.84 16.23
C GLU A 121 33.54 -21.13 15.73
N MET A 122 33.41 -19.99 15.04
CA MET A 122 34.53 -19.35 14.34
C MET A 122 34.72 -17.86 14.65
N GLY A 123 33.81 -17.22 15.40
CA GLY A 123 33.89 -15.80 15.73
C GLY A 123 34.06 -14.91 14.50
N THR A 124 35.03 -14.01 14.53
CA THR A 124 35.35 -13.10 13.41
C THR A 124 35.91 -13.82 12.18
N ALA A 125 36.42 -15.05 12.33
CA ALA A 125 36.86 -15.87 11.19
C ALA A 125 35.68 -16.37 10.34
N ALA A 126 34.44 -16.28 10.85
CA ALA A 126 33.24 -16.55 10.08
C ALA A 126 32.92 -15.46 9.05
N LEU A 127 33.44 -14.24 9.22
CA LEU A 127 33.14 -13.08 8.38
C LEU A 127 33.64 -13.29 6.95
N LYS A 128 32.83 -12.91 5.96
CA LYS A 128 33.08 -13.12 4.53
C LYS A 128 33.08 -11.81 3.75
N GLY A 129 33.74 -11.84 2.60
CA GLY A 129 33.76 -10.74 1.64
C GLY A 129 34.09 -9.39 2.27
N ILE A 130 33.22 -8.40 2.02
CA ILE A 130 33.39 -7.03 2.49
C ILE A 130 33.39 -6.89 4.02
N ASP A 131 32.67 -7.77 4.74
CA ASP A 131 32.60 -7.72 6.20
C ASP A 131 33.94 -8.12 6.82
N CYS A 132 34.57 -9.15 6.27
CA CYS A 132 35.91 -9.57 6.66
C CYS A 132 36.94 -8.47 6.39
N ALA A 133 36.86 -7.83 5.23
CA ALA A 133 37.77 -6.75 4.85
C ALA A 133 37.64 -5.55 5.79
N ARG A 134 36.40 -5.08 6.04
CA ARG A 134 36.12 -3.95 6.95
C ARG A 134 36.57 -4.25 8.38
N PHE A 135 36.28 -5.44 8.89
CA PHE A 135 36.70 -5.85 10.23
C PHE A 135 38.22 -5.90 10.36
N ARG A 136 38.93 -6.53 9.42
CA ARG A 136 40.40 -6.61 9.45
C ARG A 136 41.05 -5.23 9.42
N MET A 137 40.53 -4.30 8.62
CA MET A 137 41.05 -2.93 8.59
C MET A 137 40.89 -2.23 9.93
N LEU A 138 39.74 -2.41 10.61
CA LEU A 138 39.52 -1.87 11.96
C LEU A 138 40.47 -2.52 12.98
N GLU A 139 40.65 -3.84 12.91
CA GLU A 139 41.55 -4.59 13.80
C GLU A 139 43.01 -4.18 13.61
N GLU A 140 43.47 -4.06 12.37
CA GLU A 140 44.80 -3.59 12.01
C GLU A 140 45.04 -2.15 12.47
N ALA A 141 44.07 -1.25 12.27
CA ALA A 141 44.18 0.15 12.70
C ALA A 141 44.27 0.25 14.23
N ASN A 142 43.52 -0.57 14.95
CA ASN A 142 43.51 -0.61 16.40
C ASN A 142 44.86 -1.02 17.01
N ASN A 143 45.75 -1.66 16.24
CA ASN A 143 47.12 -1.95 16.69
C ASN A 143 48.01 -0.70 16.80
N PHE A 144 47.65 0.38 16.08
CA PHE A 144 48.39 1.65 16.05
C PHE A 144 47.72 2.77 16.87
N VAL A 145 46.62 2.46 17.57
CA VAL A 145 45.86 3.38 18.43
C VAL A 145 46.50 3.46 19.83
N LEU A 146 46.40 4.63 20.48
CA LEU A 146 46.87 4.85 21.84
C LEU A 146 46.22 3.87 22.83
N SER A 147 46.96 3.46 23.86
CA SER A 147 46.52 2.35 24.74
C SER A 147 45.21 2.64 25.49
N ASP A 148 44.97 3.90 25.85
CA ASP A 148 43.73 4.38 26.49
C ASP A 148 42.56 4.56 25.49
N LYS A 149 42.84 4.50 24.19
CA LYS A 149 41.88 4.65 23.09
C LYS A 149 41.62 3.36 22.31
N LYS A 150 42.25 2.24 22.71
CA LYS A 150 42.07 0.94 22.05
C LYS A 150 40.62 0.49 22.10
N LEU A 151 40.08 0.19 20.92
CA LEU A 151 38.73 -0.32 20.76
C LEU A 151 38.65 -1.79 21.21
N ARG A 152 37.50 -2.15 21.76
CA ARG A 152 37.13 -3.55 22.03
C ARG A 152 36.05 -3.95 21.04
N PHE A 153 36.31 -5.04 20.32
CA PHE A 153 35.37 -5.54 19.32
C PHE A 153 34.49 -6.64 19.90
N PHE A 154 33.22 -6.58 19.52
CA PHE A 154 32.21 -7.59 19.83
C PHE A 154 31.36 -7.84 18.60
N ILE A 155 30.76 -9.02 18.52
CA ILE A 155 29.77 -9.36 17.50
C ILE A 155 28.41 -9.39 18.20
N ALA A 156 27.43 -8.65 17.69
CA ALA A 156 26.09 -8.65 18.22
C ALA A 156 25.12 -9.22 17.18
N LYS A 157 24.28 -10.18 17.58
CA LYS A 157 23.06 -10.51 16.85
C LYS A 157 21.95 -9.63 17.39
N LEU A 158 21.45 -8.74 16.54
CA LEU A 158 20.27 -7.94 16.81
C LEU A 158 19.07 -8.62 16.16
N VAL A 159 18.09 -9.03 16.97
CA VAL A 159 16.80 -9.51 16.50
C VAL A 159 15.80 -8.41 16.77
N VAL A 160 15.25 -7.85 15.70
CA VAL A 160 14.16 -6.88 15.79
C VAL A 160 12.87 -7.63 15.47
N LYS A 161 12.05 -7.85 16.49
CA LYS A 161 10.66 -8.27 16.27
C LYS A 161 9.83 -7.02 16.11
N VAL A 162 9.36 -6.80 14.90
CA VAL A 162 8.39 -5.75 14.59
C VAL A 162 7.02 -6.39 14.72
N ASP A 163 6.29 -6.04 15.77
CA ASP A 163 4.88 -6.38 15.85
C ASP A 163 4.15 -5.45 14.89
N ALA A 164 3.61 -6.03 13.82
CA ALA A 164 2.83 -5.31 12.84
C ALA A 164 1.46 -5.95 12.71
N TRP A 165 0.40 -5.14 12.74
CA TRP A 165 -0.90 -5.55 12.26
C TRP A 165 -1.24 -4.77 10.99
N LEU A 166 -1.84 -5.49 10.05
CA LEU A 166 -2.40 -4.92 8.85
C LEU A 166 -3.74 -4.29 9.23
N ASP A 167 -3.85 -2.98 9.13
CA ASP A 167 -5.15 -2.31 9.11
C ASP A 167 -5.48 -1.88 7.67
N GLU A 168 -6.61 -1.21 7.49
CA GLU A 168 -7.05 -0.66 6.20
C GLU A 168 -6.11 0.43 5.63
N TYR A 169 -5.04 0.77 6.36
CA TYR A 169 -4.08 1.82 6.07
C TYR A 169 -2.65 1.31 5.85
N GLY A 170 -2.45 0.00 5.89
CA GLY A 170 -1.19 -0.69 5.62
C GLY A 170 -0.60 -1.32 6.88
N TRP A 171 0.70 -1.58 6.85
CA TRP A 171 1.41 -2.14 8.00
C TRP A 171 1.56 -1.10 9.12
N ASP A 172 0.82 -1.28 10.21
CA ASP A 172 1.07 -0.57 11.47
C ASP A 172 2.27 -1.21 12.20
N ARG A 173 3.06 -0.44 12.95
CA ARG A 173 4.16 -0.94 13.80
C ARG A 173 3.81 -0.64 15.24
N CYS A 174 3.40 -1.68 15.95
CA CYS A 174 2.66 -1.57 17.19
C CYS A 174 3.51 -1.93 18.40
N GLY A 175 4.66 -2.52 18.13
CA GLY A 175 5.73 -2.78 19.07
C GLY A 175 7.02 -3.07 18.32
N TYR A 176 8.14 -2.69 18.92
CA TYR A 176 9.44 -3.20 18.53
C TYR A 176 10.04 -3.89 19.76
N GLN A 177 10.32 -5.18 19.66
CA GLN A 177 11.12 -5.89 20.66
C GLN A 177 12.50 -6.12 20.07
N GLU A 178 13.51 -5.55 20.70
CA GLU A 178 14.91 -5.76 20.35
C GLU A 178 15.52 -6.76 21.32
N ALA A 179 15.99 -7.87 20.77
CA ALA A 179 16.76 -8.86 21.50
C ALA A 179 18.20 -8.82 21.00
N LEU A 180 19.13 -8.55 21.90
CA LEU A 180 20.56 -8.47 21.62
C LEU A 180 21.28 -9.66 22.24
N HIS A 181 22.01 -10.38 21.40
CA HIS A 181 22.86 -11.47 21.84
C HIS A 181 24.31 -11.19 21.44
N TRP A 182 25.18 -11.14 22.44
CA TRP A 182 26.57 -10.71 22.27
C TRP A 182 27.52 -11.90 22.20
N TYR A 183 28.54 -11.77 21.35
CA TYR A 183 29.67 -12.67 21.24
C TYR A 183 30.97 -11.88 21.32
N ASN A 184 32.02 -12.48 21.87
CA ASN A 184 33.37 -11.95 21.70
C ASN A 184 33.92 -12.27 20.29
N THR A 185 35.12 -11.77 19.97
CA THR A 185 35.75 -11.98 18.65
C THR A 185 36.09 -13.45 18.34
N THR A 186 36.17 -14.31 19.36
CA THR A 186 36.42 -15.75 19.20
C THR A 186 35.14 -16.57 19.00
N GLY A 187 33.96 -15.97 19.18
CA GLY A 187 32.66 -16.64 19.06
C GLY A 187 32.04 -17.07 20.38
N GLU A 188 32.69 -16.84 21.51
CA GLU A 188 32.13 -17.15 22.82
C GLU A 188 30.92 -16.25 23.11
N SER A 189 29.80 -16.87 23.48
CA SER A 189 28.56 -16.18 23.84
C SER A 189 28.70 -15.47 25.18
N LEU A 190 28.53 -14.15 25.18
CA LEU A 190 28.57 -13.30 26.37
C LEU A 190 27.18 -13.11 27.03
N GLY A 191 26.12 -13.63 26.42
CA GLY A 191 24.76 -13.62 26.97
C GLY A 191 23.78 -12.71 26.23
N HIS A 192 22.57 -12.63 26.79
CA HIS A 192 21.44 -11.86 26.24
C HIS A 192 21.15 -10.65 27.13
N ILE A 193 20.87 -9.50 26.51
CA ILE A 193 20.42 -8.29 27.20
C ILE A 193 19.12 -7.81 26.52
N GLU A 194 18.06 -7.64 27.31
CA GLU A 194 16.84 -6.94 26.90
C GLU A 194 17.04 -5.45 27.16
N SER A 195 17.50 -4.69 26.16
CA SER A 195 17.62 -3.24 26.28
C SER A 195 17.61 -2.54 24.93
N SER A 196 16.99 -1.36 24.86
CA SER A 196 17.06 -0.45 23.72
C SER A 196 18.42 0.27 23.70
N LEU A 197 19.45 -0.35 23.15
CA LEU A 197 20.75 0.29 22.93
C LEU A 197 20.69 1.13 21.65
N LYS A 198 20.90 2.44 21.76
CA LYS A 198 21.06 3.31 20.58
C LYS A 198 22.43 3.04 19.94
N PHE A 199 22.42 2.42 18.76
CA PHE A 199 23.61 2.17 17.97
C PHE A 199 23.99 3.38 17.10
N ASN A 200 25.24 3.80 17.19
CA ASN A 200 25.84 4.75 16.26
C ASN A 200 26.41 3.98 15.06
N PHE A 201 25.60 3.79 14.01
CA PHE A 201 26.00 2.96 12.86
C PHE A 201 27.02 3.67 11.96
N LEU A 202 28.13 2.98 11.69
CA LEU A 202 29.01 3.30 10.58
C LEU A 202 28.28 3.01 9.27
N ASN A 203 27.86 4.07 8.58
CA ASN A 203 27.10 4.03 7.34
C ASN A 203 27.94 4.49 6.14
N PRO A 204 28.94 3.70 5.69
CA PRO A 204 29.76 4.08 4.54
C PRO A 204 28.97 4.14 3.24
N GLY A 205 27.80 3.47 3.16
CA GLY A 205 26.91 3.45 2.00
C GLY A 205 25.93 4.63 1.92
N ARG A 206 25.85 5.48 2.95
CA ARG A 206 24.85 6.56 3.08
C ARG A 206 23.40 6.06 2.92
N GLU A 207 23.14 4.84 3.34
CA GLU A 207 21.82 4.22 3.28
C GLU A 207 20.93 4.76 4.41
N SER A 208 19.64 4.96 4.16
CA SER A 208 18.70 5.21 5.26
C SER A 208 18.61 3.99 6.17
N LEU A 209 18.24 4.17 7.45
CA LEU A 209 18.03 3.06 8.38
C LEU A 209 17.09 2.00 7.77
N LEU A 210 16.00 2.44 7.11
CA LEU A 210 15.08 1.53 6.42
C LEU A 210 15.76 0.72 5.30
N GLN A 211 16.62 1.34 4.50
CA GLN A 211 17.37 0.64 3.44
C GLN A 211 18.33 -0.41 4.02
N MET A 212 19.00 -0.11 5.14
CA MET A 212 19.85 -1.06 5.85
C MET A 212 19.10 -2.29 6.37
N TRP A 213 17.84 -2.12 6.78
CA TRP A 213 17.00 -3.20 7.32
C TRP A 213 16.18 -3.93 6.25
N LYS A 214 15.92 -3.30 5.10
CA LYS A 214 15.04 -3.84 4.04
C LYS A 214 15.56 -5.14 3.42
N SER A 215 16.86 -5.38 3.42
CA SER A 215 17.47 -6.62 2.94
C SER A 215 17.38 -7.79 3.92
N TYR A 216 16.99 -7.54 5.17
CA TYR A 216 16.98 -8.52 6.27
C TYR A 216 15.60 -8.69 6.92
N GLY A 217 14.58 -7.96 6.43
CA GLY A 217 13.20 -8.10 6.86
C GLY A 217 12.39 -8.83 5.80
N ASP A 218 11.55 -9.78 6.24
CA ASP A 218 10.47 -10.33 5.43
C ASP A 218 9.51 -9.17 5.09
N SER A 219 9.75 -8.51 3.95
CA SER A 219 8.69 -7.83 3.24
C SER A 219 7.64 -8.88 2.88
N GLU A 220 6.38 -8.47 2.94
CA GLU A 220 5.16 -9.23 2.66
C GLU A 220 5.06 -9.80 1.24
N ASP A 221 6.03 -10.62 0.85
CA ASP A 221 6.01 -11.52 -0.29
C ASP A 221 6.61 -12.83 0.21
N ALA A 222 5.75 -13.78 0.52
CA ALA A 222 6.16 -15.10 0.93
C ALA A 222 7.00 -15.76 -0.17
N TYR A 223 8.28 -15.98 0.12
CA TYR A 223 9.14 -16.88 -0.63
C TYR A 223 8.67 -18.33 -0.40
N THR A 224 7.96 -18.91 -1.37
CA THR A 224 7.51 -20.32 -1.34
C THR A 224 8.45 -21.27 -2.09
N GLY A 225 9.66 -20.84 -2.45
CA GLY A 225 10.54 -21.65 -3.29
C GLY A 225 9.98 -21.84 -4.71
N ASN A 226 10.16 -23.04 -5.28
CA ASN A 226 9.97 -23.32 -6.71
C ASN A 226 8.52 -23.33 -7.23
N ASP A 227 7.50 -23.15 -6.37
CA ASP A 227 6.09 -23.16 -6.81
C ASP A 227 5.42 -21.78 -6.86
N GLY A 228 6.15 -20.70 -6.52
CA GLY A 228 5.67 -19.32 -6.65
C GLY A 228 4.41 -18.98 -5.82
N PRO A 229 3.98 -17.70 -5.83
CA PRO A 229 2.68 -17.33 -5.30
C PRO A 229 1.61 -17.82 -6.27
N VAL A 230 0.64 -18.62 -5.80
CA VAL A 230 -0.62 -18.79 -6.54
C VAL A 230 -1.34 -17.46 -6.50
N LYS A 231 -1.02 -16.60 -7.47
CA LYS A 231 -1.71 -15.33 -7.68
C LYS A 231 -3.13 -15.69 -8.08
N LEU A 232 -4.12 -15.15 -7.37
CA LEU A 232 -5.52 -15.22 -7.79
C LEU A 232 -5.69 -14.72 -9.24
N GLU A 233 -4.83 -13.81 -9.69
CA GLU A 233 -4.71 -13.36 -11.08
C GLU A 233 -4.25 -14.45 -12.05
N GLU A 234 -3.43 -15.39 -11.59
CA GLU A 234 -3.00 -16.55 -12.38
C GLU A 234 -4.14 -17.57 -12.50
N LEU A 235 -4.90 -17.79 -11.42
CA LEU A 235 -6.14 -18.59 -11.48
C LEU A 235 -7.19 -17.95 -12.40
N LEU A 236 -7.31 -16.63 -12.39
CA LEU A 236 -8.18 -15.89 -13.32
C LEU A 236 -7.76 -16.08 -14.79
N ARG A 237 -6.46 -16.25 -15.08
CA ARG A 237 -5.95 -16.54 -16.43
C ARG A 237 -6.14 -17.99 -16.84
N GLN A 238 -6.21 -18.90 -15.88
CA GLN A 238 -6.35 -20.34 -16.09
C GLN A 238 -7.81 -20.81 -16.10
N ARG A 239 -8.77 -19.91 -16.28
CA ARG A 239 -10.19 -20.26 -16.33
C ARG A 239 -10.50 -21.29 -17.43
N PRO A 240 -11.41 -22.24 -17.20
CA PRO A 240 -12.21 -22.42 -15.98
C PRO A 240 -11.44 -23.11 -14.85
N VAL A 241 -11.64 -22.65 -13.61
CA VAL A 241 -11.05 -23.26 -12.41
C VAL A 241 -12.09 -24.15 -11.73
N GLY A 242 -11.72 -25.39 -11.40
CA GLY A 242 -12.62 -26.33 -10.74
C GLY A 242 -12.93 -25.97 -9.28
N ALA A 243 -14.14 -26.32 -8.82
CA ALA A 243 -14.60 -26.02 -7.46
C ALA A 243 -13.74 -26.63 -6.34
N VAL A 244 -13.04 -27.74 -6.61
CA VAL A 244 -12.09 -28.36 -5.66
C VAL A 244 -10.89 -27.43 -5.41
N CYS A 245 -10.28 -26.92 -6.48
CA CYS A 245 -9.13 -26.01 -6.38
C CYS A 245 -9.48 -24.73 -5.60
N LEU A 246 -10.68 -24.18 -5.82
CA LEU A 246 -11.14 -23.01 -5.06
C LEU A 246 -11.37 -23.31 -3.58
N ARG A 247 -11.88 -24.50 -3.22
CA ARG A 247 -12.01 -24.94 -1.82
C ARG A 247 -10.65 -25.12 -1.15
N ASP A 248 -9.68 -25.67 -1.86
CA ASP A 248 -8.31 -25.83 -1.35
C ASP A 248 -7.67 -24.46 -1.09
N LEU A 249 -7.84 -23.50 -2.01
CA LEU A 249 -7.39 -22.12 -1.82
C LEU A 249 -8.00 -21.50 -0.56
N LEU A 250 -9.31 -21.63 -0.35
CA LEU A 250 -9.96 -21.11 0.86
C LEU A 250 -9.43 -21.79 2.12
N THR A 251 -9.17 -23.10 2.08
CA THR A 251 -8.59 -23.85 3.21
C THR A 251 -7.18 -23.36 3.57
N ILE A 252 -6.36 -23.06 2.56
CA ILE A 252 -5.02 -22.48 2.74
C ILE A 252 -5.13 -21.10 3.40
N THR A 253 -5.99 -20.21 2.88
CA THR A 253 -6.17 -18.86 3.46
C THR A 253 -6.72 -18.90 4.89
N THR A 254 -7.65 -19.81 5.21
CA THR A 254 -8.10 -20.02 6.59
C THR A 254 -6.97 -20.49 7.52
N THR A 255 -6.02 -21.26 7.01
CA THR A 255 -4.89 -21.77 7.83
C THR A 255 -3.84 -20.69 8.06
N LYS A 256 -3.50 -19.93 7.01
CA LYS A 256 -2.47 -18.89 7.05
C LYS A 256 -2.97 -17.59 7.68
N ASP A 257 -4.09 -17.09 7.19
CA ASP A 257 -4.59 -15.74 7.47
C ASP A 257 -5.78 -15.75 8.47
N ARG A 258 -6.15 -16.95 8.94
CA ARG A 258 -7.26 -17.18 9.89
C ARG A 258 -8.61 -16.64 9.42
N TRP A 259 -8.79 -16.47 8.10
CA TRP A 259 -10.06 -16.03 7.53
C TRP A 259 -11.20 -16.98 7.86
N GLY A 260 -12.35 -16.40 8.21
CA GLY A 260 -13.55 -17.16 8.58
C GLY A 260 -13.48 -17.86 9.95
N LYS A 261 -12.41 -17.66 10.72
CA LYS A 261 -12.28 -18.14 12.10
C LYS A 261 -12.30 -16.99 13.09
N VAL A 262 -13.07 -17.14 14.16
CA VAL A 262 -13.07 -16.19 15.28
C VAL A 262 -11.72 -16.28 15.99
N ASN A 263 -11.02 -15.16 16.07
CA ASN A 263 -9.75 -15.06 16.78
C ASN A 263 -9.99 -14.91 18.30
N ALA A 264 -8.91 -14.91 19.08
CA ALA A 264 -8.97 -14.82 20.55
C ALA A 264 -9.65 -13.53 21.07
N LEU A 265 -9.79 -12.50 20.23
CA LEU A 265 -10.43 -11.22 20.54
C LEU A 265 -11.90 -11.17 20.08
N GLY A 266 -12.47 -12.28 19.61
CA GLY A 266 -13.84 -12.32 19.10
C GLY A 266 -14.02 -11.73 17.69
N TYR A 267 -12.93 -11.36 17.02
CA TYR A 267 -12.93 -10.83 15.66
C TYR A 267 -12.74 -11.95 14.64
N MET A 268 -13.49 -11.92 13.54
CA MET A 268 -13.37 -12.88 12.45
C MET A 268 -12.76 -12.17 11.23
N PRO A 269 -11.47 -12.39 10.92
CA PRO A 269 -10.85 -11.84 9.72
C PRO A 269 -11.60 -12.27 8.46
N LYS A 270 -11.79 -11.32 7.54
CA LYS A 270 -12.48 -11.51 6.26
C LYS A 270 -11.55 -11.16 5.10
N ALA A 271 -11.90 -11.59 3.90
CA ALA A 271 -11.15 -11.32 2.68
C ALA A 271 -11.24 -9.84 2.29
N SER A 272 -10.23 -9.34 1.59
CA SER A 272 -10.26 -7.98 1.01
C SER A 272 -11.27 -7.89 -0.14
N LEU A 273 -11.76 -6.68 -0.46
CA LEU A 273 -12.69 -6.48 -1.58
C LEU A 273 -12.08 -6.87 -2.94
N ARG A 274 -10.77 -6.63 -3.13
CA ARG A 274 -10.05 -7.07 -4.34
C ARG A 274 -10.08 -8.60 -4.48
N PHE A 275 -9.88 -9.32 -3.37
CA PHE A 275 -9.99 -10.77 -3.35
C PHE A 275 -11.44 -11.20 -3.64
N CYS A 276 -12.42 -10.59 -2.97
CA CYS A 276 -13.84 -10.91 -3.17
C CYS A 276 -14.26 -10.74 -4.62
N ARG A 277 -13.88 -9.62 -5.27
CA ARG A 277 -14.18 -9.37 -6.68
C ARG A 277 -13.71 -10.50 -7.57
N SER A 278 -12.44 -10.85 -7.45
CA SER A 278 -11.78 -11.87 -8.25
C SER A 278 -12.35 -13.27 -7.97
N PHE A 279 -12.68 -13.56 -6.71
CA PHE A 279 -13.22 -14.86 -6.31
C PHE A 279 -14.67 -15.04 -6.74
N PHE A 280 -15.53 -14.02 -6.65
CA PHE A 280 -16.90 -14.05 -7.22
C PHE A 280 -16.87 -14.35 -8.72
N GLU A 281 -15.91 -13.75 -9.40
CA GLU A 281 -15.65 -13.95 -10.82
C GLU A 281 -15.32 -15.42 -11.17
N LEU A 282 -14.57 -16.12 -10.31
CA LEU A 282 -14.26 -17.54 -10.45
C LEU A 282 -15.44 -18.44 -10.03
N LEU A 283 -16.22 -18.02 -9.02
CA LEU A 283 -17.39 -18.77 -8.54
C LEU A 283 -18.44 -18.97 -9.63
N VAL A 284 -18.66 -17.94 -10.46
CA VAL A 284 -19.57 -18.00 -11.62
C VAL A 284 -19.24 -19.18 -12.55
N ASP A 285 -17.95 -19.43 -12.79
CA ASP A 285 -17.49 -20.52 -13.68
C ASP A 285 -17.76 -21.90 -13.08
N THR A 286 -17.72 -22.03 -11.75
CA THR A 286 -17.91 -23.32 -11.08
C THR A 286 -19.35 -23.81 -11.05
N LYS A 287 -20.32 -22.88 -11.06
CA LYS A 287 -21.75 -23.14 -10.81
C LYS A 287 -22.01 -23.96 -9.53
N ASP A 288 -21.09 -23.93 -8.57
CA ASP A 288 -21.19 -24.66 -7.31
C ASP A 288 -21.82 -23.76 -6.23
N VAL A 289 -23.12 -23.96 -5.98
CA VAL A 289 -23.90 -23.10 -5.10
C VAL A 289 -23.44 -23.17 -3.64
N GLU A 290 -23.00 -24.36 -3.19
CA GLU A 290 -22.53 -24.56 -1.82
C GLU A 290 -21.18 -23.89 -1.59
N LEU A 291 -20.29 -23.92 -2.60
CA LEU A 291 -19.05 -23.15 -2.57
C LEU A 291 -19.34 -21.63 -2.54
N ALA A 292 -20.29 -21.15 -3.34
CA ALA A 292 -20.67 -19.73 -3.32
C ALA A 292 -21.22 -19.31 -1.95
N LYS A 293 -22.14 -20.09 -1.38
CA LYS A 293 -22.67 -19.87 -0.02
C LYS A 293 -21.56 -19.84 1.02
N MET A 294 -20.68 -20.84 1.01
CA MET A 294 -19.57 -20.95 1.95
C MET A 294 -18.66 -19.71 1.86
N PHE A 295 -18.32 -19.25 0.66
CA PHE A 295 -17.51 -18.07 0.46
C PHE A 295 -18.19 -16.80 1.01
N ILE A 296 -19.44 -16.57 0.63
CA ILE A 296 -20.23 -15.40 1.03
C ILE A 296 -20.35 -15.31 2.55
N THR A 297 -20.72 -16.41 3.21
CA THR A 297 -20.94 -16.41 4.67
C THR A 297 -19.64 -16.31 5.46
N ASN A 298 -18.63 -17.08 5.08
CA ASN A 298 -17.45 -17.26 5.94
C ASN A 298 -16.30 -16.32 5.60
N PHE A 299 -16.17 -15.87 4.34
CA PHE A 299 -14.98 -15.17 3.87
C PHE A 299 -15.25 -13.74 3.42
N CYS A 300 -16.41 -13.46 2.83
CA CYS A 300 -16.76 -12.11 2.39
C CYS A 300 -17.11 -11.21 3.61
N PRO A 301 -16.63 -9.95 3.65
CA PRO A 301 -17.06 -8.99 4.66
C PRO A 301 -18.46 -8.44 4.36
N ASN A 302 -19.08 -7.82 5.37
CA ASN A 302 -20.28 -7.01 5.19
C ASN A 302 -19.96 -5.79 4.31
N LEU A 303 -20.77 -5.53 3.29
CA LEU A 303 -20.40 -4.61 2.21
C LEU A 303 -20.87 -3.16 2.41
N GLY A 304 -21.86 -2.90 3.25
CA GLY A 304 -22.41 -1.56 3.43
C GLY A 304 -21.38 -0.60 4.04
N GLY A 305 -21.13 0.54 3.40
CA GLY A 305 -20.19 1.56 3.90
C GLY A 305 -18.70 1.26 3.66
N LEU A 306 -18.32 0.07 3.19
CA LEU A 306 -16.93 -0.25 2.86
C LEU A 306 -16.41 0.54 1.65
N ALA A 307 -15.24 1.16 1.78
CA ALA A 307 -14.57 1.84 0.67
C ALA A 307 -14.49 0.97 -0.60
N GLU A 308 -14.76 1.53 -1.77
CA GLU A 308 -14.76 0.82 -3.08
C GLU A 308 -15.76 -0.34 -3.22
N ASN A 309 -16.75 -0.48 -2.33
CA ASN A 309 -17.77 -1.53 -2.41
C ASN A 309 -18.58 -1.54 -3.72
N THR A 310 -18.71 -0.41 -4.42
CA THR A 310 -19.35 -0.32 -5.74
C THR A 310 -18.65 -1.15 -6.81
N THR A 311 -17.35 -1.46 -6.64
CA THR A 311 -16.60 -2.30 -7.58
C THR A 311 -17.09 -3.75 -7.61
N LEU A 312 -17.85 -4.19 -6.59
CA LEU A 312 -18.45 -5.52 -6.54
C LEU A 312 -19.80 -5.62 -7.24
N VAL A 313 -20.44 -4.50 -7.60
CA VAL A 313 -21.79 -4.48 -8.18
C VAL A 313 -21.90 -5.38 -9.43
N PRO A 314 -20.99 -5.30 -10.42
CA PRO A 314 -21.10 -6.13 -11.63
C PRO A 314 -20.93 -7.63 -11.34
N VAL A 315 -20.00 -7.99 -10.45
CA VAL A 315 -19.72 -9.40 -10.13
C VAL A 315 -20.83 -10.01 -9.27
N ILE A 316 -21.42 -9.26 -8.34
CA ILE A 316 -22.60 -9.70 -7.58
C ILE A 316 -23.79 -9.90 -8.51
N ALA A 317 -24.03 -8.98 -9.46
CA ALA A 317 -25.07 -9.16 -10.46
C ALA A 317 -24.85 -10.43 -11.29
N ASN A 318 -23.60 -10.78 -11.64
CA ASN A 318 -23.28 -12.04 -12.32
C ASN A 318 -23.57 -13.28 -11.46
N ILE A 319 -23.31 -13.23 -10.15
CA ILE A 319 -23.71 -14.31 -9.22
C ILE A 319 -25.22 -14.50 -9.26
N VAL A 320 -26.00 -13.41 -9.16
CA VAL A 320 -27.47 -13.47 -9.21
C VAL A 320 -27.99 -14.02 -10.55
N ARG A 321 -27.32 -13.72 -11.67
CA ARG A 321 -27.70 -14.30 -12.97
C ARG A 321 -27.31 -15.78 -13.12
N THR A 322 -26.33 -16.25 -12.36
CA THR A 322 -25.76 -17.59 -12.50
C THR A 322 -26.45 -18.63 -11.60
N PHE A 323 -26.80 -18.22 -10.38
CA PHE A 323 -27.42 -19.10 -9.39
C PHE A 323 -28.91 -18.77 -9.24
N ALA A 324 -29.74 -19.79 -9.01
CA ALA A 324 -31.16 -19.56 -8.74
C ALA A 324 -31.33 -18.75 -7.45
N TRP A 325 -32.21 -17.75 -7.49
CA TRP A 325 -32.41 -16.85 -6.35
C TRP A 325 -32.90 -17.59 -5.10
N ASP A 326 -33.73 -18.62 -5.26
CA ASP A 326 -34.22 -19.44 -4.14
C ASP A 326 -33.07 -20.17 -3.41
N ASP A 327 -31.96 -20.44 -4.09
CA ASP A 327 -30.81 -21.08 -3.48
C ASP A 327 -29.88 -20.08 -2.80
N ILE A 328 -29.62 -18.91 -3.41
CA ILE A 328 -28.54 -18.01 -2.99
C ILE A 328 -29.02 -16.67 -2.39
N GLY A 329 -30.28 -16.31 -2.59
CA GLY A 329 -30.83 -14.98 -2.34
C GLY A 329 -30.66 -14.52 -0.89
N ASP A 330 -31.07 -15.33 0.08
CA ASP A 330 -30.94 -15.01 1.51
C ASP A 330 -29.48 -14.83 1.93
N THR A 331 -28.58 -15.64 1.36
CA THR A 331 -27.14 -15.57 1.66
C THR A 331 -26.53 -14.29 1.08
N LEU A 332 -26.94 -13.89 -0.12
CA LEU A 332 -26.52 -12.63 -0.72
C LEU A 332 -27.06 -11.41 0.03
N LEU A 333 -28.35 -11.41 0.38
CA LEU A 333 -28.96 -10.30 1.12
C LEU A 333 -28.28 -10.05 2.46
N ALA A 334 -27.74 -11.10 3.10
CA ALA A 334 -26.96 -10.98 4.33
C ALA A 334 -25.65 -10.19 4.17
N LEU A 335 -25.08 -10.06 2.96
CA LEU A 335 -23.88 -9.24 2.70
C LEU A 335 -24.14 -7.75 2.84
N PHE A 336 -25.36 -7.31 2.54
CA PHE A 336 -25.76 -5.91 2.53
C PHE A 336 -26.12 -5.47 3.94
N GLN A 337 -25.13 -5.51 4.82
CA GLN A 337 -25.19 -4.97 6.17
C GLN A 337 -24.12 -3.91 6.32
N GLN A 338 -24.37 -2.95 7.19
CA GLN A 338 -23.40 -1.90 7.50
C GLN A 338 -22.14 -2.52 8.12
N HIS A 339 -20.99 -2.15 7.55
CA HIS A 339 -19.70 -2.51 8.08
C HIS A 339 -19.44 -1.71 9.36
N ARG A 340 -18.91 -2.37 10.39
CA ARG A 340 -18.86 -1.83 11.76
C ARG A 340 -17.97 -0.58 11.94
N TYR A 341 -17.12 -0.27 10.95
CA TYR A 341 -16.03 0.70 11.13
C TYR A 341 -15.80 1.64 9.94
N ASP A 342 -16.47 1.46 8.79
CA ASP A 342 -16.18 2.22 7.57
C ASP A 342 -17.46 2.84 6.99
N THR A 343 -17.39 4.14 6.66
CA THR A 343 -18.46 4.92 6.04
C THR A 343 -18.01 5.59 4.72
N LYS A 344 -16.84 5.21 4.19
CA LYS A 344 -16.29 5.78 2.94
C LYS A 344 -17.02 5.26 1.69
N GLY A 345 -17.58 4.05 1.76
CA GLY A 345 -18.33 3.38 0.69
C GLY A 345 -19.77 3.87 0.48
N VAL A 346 -20.51 3.25 -0.45
CA VAL A 346 -21.97 3.45 -0.56
C VAL A 346 -22.70 2.73 0.58
N SER A 347 -23.87 3.22 0.98
CA SER A 347 -24.71 2.55 1.97
C SER A 347 -25.15 1.17 1.48
N ASP A 348 -25.57 0.30 2.40
CA ASP A 348 -26.15 -1.00 2.04
C ASP A 348 -27.42 -0.84 1.18
N THR A 349 -28.26 0.15 1.48
CA THR A 349 -29.44 0.52 0.67
C THR A 349 -29.07 0.90 -0.76
N GLU A 350 -28.09 1.79 -0.93
CA GLU A 350 -27.63 2.22 -2.25
C GLU A 350 -26.96 1.06 -3.00
N LEU A 351 -26.15 0.25 -2.33
CA LEU A 351 -25.50 -0.91 -2.94
C LEU A 351 -26.52 -1.94 -3.44
N LEU A 352 -27.59 -2.21 -2.68
CA LEU A 352 -28.70 -3.07 -3.11
C LEU A 352 -29.37 -2.52 -4.37
N LEU A 353 -29.67 -1.22 -4.41
CA LEU A 353 -30.30 -0.58 -5.57
C LEU A 353 -29.38 -0.57 -6.80
N LEU A 354 -28.06 -0.38 -6.62
CA LEU A 354 -27.08 -0.49 -7.69
C LEU A 354 -26.96 -1.93 -8.23
N VAL A 355 -27.01 -2.94 -7.36
CA VAL A 355 -27.08 -4.33 -7.83
C VAL A 355 -28.38 -4.56 -8.61
N ALA A 356 -29.52 -4.09 -8.09
CA ALA A 356 -30.81 -4.20 -8.76
C ALA A 356 -30.86 -3.47 -10.11
N SER A 357 -30.10 -2.38 -10.29
CA SER A 357 -30.02 -1.67 -11.58
C SER A 357 -29.34 -2.50 -12.66
N HIS A 358 -28.47 -3.43 -12.28
CA HIS A 358 -27.80 -4.36 -13.18
C HIS A 358 -28.61 -5.63 -13.43
N LEU A 359 -29.66 -5.91 -12.64
CA LEU A 359 -30.49 -7.09 -12.85
C LEU A 359 -31.57 -6.84 -13.91
N ASP A 360 -31.81 -7.86 -14.73
CA ASP A 360 -33.00 -7.94 -15.57
C ASP A 360 -34.24 -8.02 -14.67
N GLY A 361 -35.42 -7.66 -15.20
CA GLY A 361 -36.67 -7.78 -14.45
C GLY A 361 -36.91 -9.18 -13.90
N GLY A 362 -37.74 -9.31 -12.85
CA GLY A 362 -38.07 -10.60 -12.24
C GLY A 362 -37.87 -10.63 -10.72
N PHE A 363 -38.03 -11.82 -10.14
CA PHE A 363 -38.08 -12.01 -8.68
C PHE A 363 -36.83 -11.51 -7.95
N ALA A 364 -35.64 -11.81 -8.46
CA ALA A 364 -34.38 -11.38 -7.85
C ALA A 364 -34.25 -9.85 -7.77
N LYS A 365 -34.65 -9.14 -8.83
CA LYS A 365 -34.67 -7.67 -8.85
C LYS A 365 -35.68 -7.12 -7.84
N THR A 366 -36.91 -7.64 -7.84
CA THR A 366 -37.94 -7.25 -6.87
C THR A 366 -37.50 -7.48 -5.43
N ALA A 367 -36.99 -8.68 -5.11
CA ALA A 367 -36.50 -9.01 -3.77
C ALA A 367 -35.36 -8.10 -3.31
N THR A 368 -34.42 -7.78 -4.20
CA THR A 368 -33.30 -6.86 -3.92
C THR A 368 -33.81 -5.44 -3.62
N ILE A 369 -34.78 -4.94 -4.38
CA ILE A 369 -35.38 -3.61 -4.16
C ILE A 369 -36.21 -3.60 -2.87
N THR A 370 -37.01 -4.62 -2.60
CA THR A 370 -37.76 -4.76 -1.34
C THR A 370 -36.82 -4.78 -0.14
N ALA A 371 -35.70 -5.50 -0.23
CA ALA A 371 -34.68 -5.51 0.81
C ALA A 371 -34.08 -4.11 1.04
N ALA A 372 -33.81 -3.35 -0.03
CA ALA A 372 -33.37 -1.96 0.07
C ALA A 372 -34.46 -1.08 0.72
N MET A 373 -35.72 -1.27 0.35
CA MET A 373 -36.82 -0.44 0.84
C MET A 373 -37.05 -0.60 2.35
N ALA A 374 -36.82 -1.81 2.86
CA ALA A 374 -36.92 -2.19 4.27
C ALA A 374 -35.80 -1.58 5.13
N LYS A 375 -34.71 -1.06 4.54
CA LYS A 375 -33.64 -0.41 5.29
C LYS A 375 -34.10 0.93 5.87
N ALA A 376 -33.50 1.28 7.00
CA ALA A 376 -33.80 2.52 7.72
C ALA A 376 -33.22 3.75 7.01
N GLU A 377 -32.01 3.63 6.45
CA GLU A 377 -31.26 4.72 5.86
C GLU A 377 -31.35 4.69 4.33
N TYR A 378 -31.69 5.83 3.70
CA TYR A 378 -31.80 5.97 2.24
C TYR A 378 -30.67 6.82 1.66
N ALA A 379 -29.45 6.66 2.17
CA ALA A 379 -28.25 7.33 1.67
C ALA A 379 -27.90 6.89 0.25
N ILE A 380 -28.56 7.52 -0.71
CA ILE A 380 -28.42 7.32 -2.15
C ILE A 380 -27.82 8.58 -2.77
N ARG A 381 -26.69 8.39 -3.44
CA ARG A 381 -25.85 9.40 -4.11
C ARG A 381 -25.91 9.27 -5.63
N PHE A 382 -26.13 8.08 -6.14
CA PHE A 382 -26.19 7.76 -7.57
C PHE A 382 -27.62 7.83 -8.11
N SER A 383 -27.83 8.55 -9.21
CA SER A 383 -29.13 8.68 -9.86
C SER A 383 -29.63 7.34 -10.39
N GLU A 384 -28.73 6.43 -10.77
CA GLU A 384 -29.05 5.07 -11.21
C GLU A 384 -29.78 4.26 -10.12
N ALA A 385 -29.36 4.41 -8.86
CA ALA A 385 -30.02 3.75 -7.72
C ALA A 385 -31.39 4.37 -7.43
N VAL A 386 -31.51 5.70 -7.54
CA VAL A 386 -32.78 6.41 -7.40
C VAL A 386 -33.77 5.99 -8.49
N GLU A 387 -33.32 5.87 -9.74
CA GLU A 387 -34.13 5.48 -10.89
C GLU A 387 -34.80 4.12 -10.66
N VAL A 388 -34.04 3.12 -10.20
CA VAL A 388 -34.57 1.79 -9.88
C VAL A 388 -35.62 1.85 -8.77
N LEU A 389 -35.34 2.60 -7.70
CA LEU A 389 -36.28 2.79 -6.60
C LEU A 389 -37.57 3.48 -7.11
N TRP A 390 -37.42 4.51 -7.92
CA TRP A 390 -38.53 5.32 -8.42
C TRP A 390 -39.44 4.54 -9.38
N GLN A 391 -38.88 3.64 -10.19
CA GLN A 391 -39.66 2.75 -11.04
C GLN A 391 -40.62 1.85 -10.25
N VAL A 392 -40.18 1.34 -9.08
CA VAL A 392 -41.03 0.54 -8.20
C VAL A 392 -42.06 1.41 -7.50
N VAL A 393 -41.68 2.59 -7.04
CA VAL A 393 -42.62 3.57 -6.44
C VAL A 393 -43.73 3.95 -7.42
N ARG A 394 -43.40 4.16 -8.70
CA ARG A 394 -44.37 4.54 -9.74
C ARG A 394 -45.31 3.40 -10.15
N SER A 395 -44.84 2.15 -10.09
CA SER A 395 -45.63 0.96 -10.44
C SER A 395 -46.32 0.30 -9.25
N GLY A 396 -45.97 0.69 -8.03
CA GLY A 396 -46.50 0.18 -6.77
C GLY A 396 -47.82 0.83 -6.36
N ASP A 397 -48.27 0.47 -5.16
CA ASP A 397 -49.43 1.07 -4.52
C ASP A 397 -49.10 2.41 -3.83
N ASP A 398 -50.15 3.14 -3.42
CA ASP A 398 -50.01 4.43 -2.75
C ASP A 398 -49.20 4.33 -1.44
N GLN A 399 -49.18 3.16 -0.79
CA GLN A 399 -48.40 2.91 0.43
C GLN A 399 -46.89 2.95 0.17
N ASN A 400 -46.42 2.30 -0.90
CA ASN A 400 -45.01 2.35 -1.29
C ASN A 400 -44.59 3.77 -1.65
N PHE A 401 -45.45 4.51 -2.34
CA PHE A 401 -45.21 5.92 -2.66
C PHE A 401 -45.09 6.78 -1.41
N GLU A 402 -46.04 6.69 -0.48
CA GLU A 402 -46.04 7.46 0.76
C GLU A 402 -44.83 7.13 1.65
N MET A 403 -44.50 5.83 1.77
CA MET A 403 -43.34 5.38 2.55
C MET A 403 -42.04 5.96 2.02
N VAL A 404 -41.78 5.84 0.72
CA VAL A 404 -40.52 6.28 0.11
C VAL A 404 -40.43 7.81 0.11
N THR A 405 -41.50 8.51 -0.27
CA THR A 405 -41.50 9.98 -0.29
C THR A 405 -41.34 10.58 1.11
N THR A 406 -41.95 9.99 2.14
CA THR A 406 -41.78 10.42 3.54
C THR A 406 -40.33 10.25 4.00
N LYS A 407 -39.66 9.17 3.61
CA LYS A 407 -38.22 8.96 3.91
C LYS A 407 -37.36 10.01 3.19
N ILE A 408 -37.62 10.27 1.90
CA ILE A 408 -36.89 11.27 1.11
C ILE A 408 -37.08 12.69 1.68
N GLN A 409 -38.30 13.05 2.09
CA GLN A 409 -38.58 14.38 2.64
C GLN A 409 -37.86 14.66 3.96
N LYS A 410 -37.47 13.64 4.73
CA LYS A 410 -36.75 13.80 6.01
C LYS A 410 -35.24 14.05 5.84
N ARG A 411 -34.72 13.96 4.62
CA ARG A 411 -33.27 14.03 4.35
C ARG A 411 -32.76 15.47 4.30
N ASP A 412 -31.44 15.62 4.45
CA ASP A 412 -30.79 16.92 4.25
C ASP A 412 -30.98 17.36 2.78
N PRO A 413 -31.41 18.61 2.52
CA PRO A 413 -31.56 19.14 1.17
C PRO A 413 -30.33 18.99 0.25
N ARG A 414 -29.12 18.90 0.81
CA ARG A 414 -27.86 18.61 0.09
C ARG A 414 -27.91 17.28 -0.67
N GLU A 415 -28.61 16.29 -0.11
CA GLU A 415 -28.67 14.92 -0.61
C GLU A 415 -29.86 14.67 -1.55
N LEU A 416 -30.73 15.67 -1.73
CA LEU A 416 -31.92 15.55 -2.59
C LEU A 416 -31.63 15.66 -4.10
N GLY A 417 -30.40 16.01 -4.48
CA GLY A 417 -30.02 16.23 -5.88
C GLY A 417 -30.38 15.06 -6.82
N PRO A 418 -29.89 13.83 -6.55
CA PRO A 418 -30.20 12.65 -7.38
C PRO A 418 -31.70 12.33 -7.46
N PHE A 419 -32.44 12.56 -6.36
CA PHE A 419 -33.89 12.35 -6.31
C PHE A 419 -34.63 13.31 -7.22
N VAL A 420 -34.31 14.59 -7.12
CA VAL A 420 -34.94 15.63 -7.92
C VAL A 420 -34.63 15.45 -9.41
N GLU A 421 -33.39 15.08 -9.76
CA GLU A 421 -32.99 14.76 -11.13
C GLU A 421 -33.86 13.67 -11.75
N VAL A 422 -34.05 12.56 -11.05
CA VAL A 422 -34.92 11.46 -11.52
C VAL A 422 -36.39 11.86 -11.53
N CYS A 423 -36.89 12.48 -10.47
CA CYS A 423 -38.31 12.85 -10.37
C CYS A 423 -38.73 13.84 -11.47
N LEU A 424 -37.83 14.73 -11.91
CA LEU A 424 -38.07 15.66 -13.02
C LEU A 424 -38.49 14.93 -14.30
N HIS A 425 -37.89 13.78 -14.63
CA HIS A 425 -38.26 12.97 -15.79
C HIS A 425 -39.70 12.47 -15.76
N TYR A 426 -40.29 12.36 -14.57
CA TYR A 426 -41.62 11.79 -14.34
C TYR A 426 -42.66 12.83 -13.94
N THR A 427 -42.30 14.11 -13.86
CA THR A 427 -43.23 15.18 -13.45
C THR A 427 -44.47 15.28 -14.33
N SER A 428 -44.34 15.03 -15.63
CA SER A 428 -45.45 15.03 -16.59
C SER A 428 -46.42 13.86 -16.43
N ASP A 429 -46.02 12.80 -15.73
CA ASP A 429 -46.83 11.59 -15.56
C ASP A 429 -47.94 11.76 -14.52
N TYR A 430 -47.85 12.80 -13.68
CA TYR A 430 -48.78 13.06 -12.59
C TYR A 430 -49.66 14.30 -12.87
N ASP A 431 -50.95 14.22 -12.52
CA ASP A 431 -51.83 15.38 -12.51
C ASP A 431 -51.32 16.40 -11.47
N ARG A 432 -51.30 17.69 -11.81
CA ARG A 432 -50.87 18.78 -10.90
C ARG A 432 -51.69 18.84 -9.61
N SER A 433 -52.90 18.31 -9.60
CA SER A 433 -53.78 18.24 -8.43
C SER A 433 -53.54 17.00 -7.54
N SER A 434 -52.78 16.01 -8.04
CA SER A 434 -52.54 14.74 -7.34
C SER A 434 -51.66 14.89 -6.10
N GLU A 435 -51.85 14.02 -5.11
CA GLU A 435 -51.00 13.97 -3.92
C GLU A 435 -49.56 13.60 -4.26
N GLN A 436 -49.36 12.80 -5.31
CA GLN A 436 -48.04 12.43 -5.82
C GLN A 436 -47.28 13.66 -6.32
N PHE A 437 -47.93 14.51 -7.13
CA PHE A 437 -47.31 15.75 -7.62
C PHE A 437 -46.99 16.72 -6.47
N LYS A 438 -47.88 16.84 -5.47
CA LYS A 438 -47.63 17.67 -4.28
C LYS A 438 -46.43 17.19 -3.46
N ALA A 439 -46.28 15.87 -3.29
CA ALA A 439 -45.13 15.30 -2.59
C ALA A 439 -43.81 15.60 -3.32
N LEU A 440 -43.80 15.49 -4.64
CA LEU A 440 -42.66 15.85 -5.49
C LEU A 440 -42.33 17.34 -5.42
N GLN A 441 -43.34 18.20 -5.48
CA GLN A 441 -43.18 19.65 -5.35
C GLN A 441 -42.56 20.02 -3.99
N MET A 442 -42.92 19.33 -2.92
CA MET A 442 -42.33 19.55 -1.58
C MET A 442 -40.84 19.17 -1.53
N ILE A 443 -40.46 18.05 -2.13
CA ILE A 443 -39.06 17.60 -2.23
C ILE A 443 -38.25 18.61 -3.06
N ALA A 444 -38.79 19.01 -4.22
CA ALA A 444 -38.19 20.02 -5.09
C ALA A 444 -38.04 21.36 -4.37
N GLY A 445 -39.07 21.82 -3.64
CA GLY A 445 -39.05 23.07 -2.87
C GLY A 445 -37.91 23.12 -1.85
N LYS A 446 -37.73 22.04 -1.07
CA LYS A 446 -36.59 21.90 -0.12
C LYS A 446 -35.24 22.01 -0.83
N ARG A 447 -35.09 21.33 -1.97
CA ARG A 447 -33.86 21.38 -2.77
C ARG A 447 -33.62 22.78 -3.32
N MET A 448 -34.64 23.46 -3.83
CA MET A 448 -34.55 24.82 -4.37
C MET A 448 -34.14 25.85 -3.32
N GLU A 449 -34.68 25.76 -2.10
CA GLU A 449 -34.30 26.64 -0.99
C GLU A 449 -32.81 26.48 -0.65
N TRP A 450 -32.34 25.24 -0.56
CA TRP A 450 -30.93 24.95 -0.34
C TRP A 450 -30.04 25.44 -1.49
N LEU A 451 -30.44 25.20 -2.76
CA LEU A 451 -29.72 25.68 -3.94
C LEU A 451 -29.57 27.21 -3.93
N LYS A 452 -30.61 27.95 -3.53
CA LYS A 452 -30.52 29.43 -3.42
C LYS A 452 -29.45 29.84 -2.40
N GLY A 453 -29.40 29.17 -1.26
CA GLY A 453 -28.38 29.40 -0.22
C GLY A 453 -26.96 29.10 -0.72
N GLU A 454 -26.76 27.95 -1.35
CA GLU A 454 -25.45 27.57 -1.90
C GLU A 454 -25.01 28.45 -3.07
N ILE A 455 -25.94 28.87 -3.95
CA ILE A 455 -25.64 29.83 -5.00
C ILE A 455 -25.18 31.14 -4.36
N GLN A 456 -25.90 31.69 -3.37
CA GLN A 456 -25.46 32.91 -2.67
C GLN A 456 -24.09 32.73 -2.00
N ARG A 457 -23.79 31.56 -1.45
CA ARG A 457 -22.49 31.24 -0.85
C ARG A 457 -21.38 31.24 -1.92
N LEU A 458 -21.57 30.52 -3.01
CA LEU A 458 -20.56 30.37 -4.07
C LEU A 458 -20.42 31.62 -4.93
N ASP A 459 -21.45 32.45 -5.09
CA ASP A 459 -21.39 33.72 -5.85
C ASP A 459 -20.49 34.78 -5.17
N LYS A 460 -20.19 34.60 -3.87
CA LYS A 460 -19.22 35.41 -3.11
C LYS A 460 -17.76 34.99 -3.36
N VAL A 461 -17.52 33.83 -3.97
CA VAL A 461 -16.17 33.40 -4.35
C VAL A 461 -15.69 34.27 -5.51
N ASP A 462 -14.40 34.61 -5.52
CA ASP A 462 -13.81 35.43 -6.57
C ASP A 462 -14.11 34.86 -7.97
N LYS A 463 -14.36 35.73 -8.95
CA LYS A 463 -14.57 35.32 -10.35
C LYS A 463 -13.25 34.99 -11.07
N VAL A 464 -12.15 35.48 -10.53
CA VAL A 464 -10.79 35.23 -11.01
C VAL A 464 -10.11 34.34 -9.98
N PHE A 465 -9.27 33.41 -10.46
CA PHE A 465 -8.58 32.46 -9.61
C PHE A 465 -7.80 33.15 -8.48
N SER A 466 -8.01 32.68 -7.25
CA SER A 466 -7.21 33.00 -6.07
C SER A 466 -6.92 31.72 -5.29
N TRP A 467 -5.81 31.69 -4.54
CA TRP A 467 -5.46 30.56 -3.67
C TRP A 467 -6.30 30.48 -2.38
N ARG A 468 -7.24 31.40 -2.20
CA ARG A 468 -8.10 31.44 -1.02
C ARG A 468 -9.19 30.39 -1.17
N MET A 469 -9.37 29.61 -0.11
CA MET A 469 -10.50 28.69 0.05
C MET A 469 -11.33 29.20 1.24
N PRO A 470 -12.21 30.21 1.06
CA PRO A 470 -12.83 30.94 2.17
C PRO A 470 -13.67 30.08 3.10
N TYR A 471 -14.13 28.92 2.60
CA TYR A 471 -15.00 27.99 3.30
C TYR A 471 -14.27 26.76 3.83
N ALA A 472 -12.94 26.66 3.67
CA ALA A 472 -12.15 25.55 4.20
C ALA A 472 -12.32 25.42 5.71
N GLU A 473 -12.59 24.23 6.22
CA GLU A 473 -12.81 23.96 7.65
C GLU A 473 -12.34 22.56 8.04
N GLY A 474 -11.91 22.37 9.29
CA GLY A 474 -11.53 21.06 9.85
C GLY A 474 -12.13 20.86 11.24
N GLU A 475 -12.44 19.62 11.61
CA GLU A 475 -12.94 19.29 12.94
C GLU A 475 -11.80 19.32 13.96
N ASP A 476 -10.68 18.69 13.61
CA ASP A 476 -9.52 18.52 14.48
C ASP A 476 -8.34 19.44 14.11
N GLN A 477 -8.15 19.77 12.84
CA GLN A 477 -6.94 20.43 12.31
C GLN A 477 -7.15 21.93 12.04
N LYS A 478 -7.68 22.65 13.04
CA LYS A 478 -8.09 24.06 12.91
C LYS A 478 -6.93 25.02 12.64
N GLU A 479 -5.71 24.61 12.95
CA GLU A 479 -4.51 25.44 12.80
C GLU A 479 -4.11 25.62 11.33
N ILE A 480 -4.58 24.74 10.44
CA ILE A 480 -4.36 24.85 8.99
C ILE A 480 -5.39 25.77 8.32
N GLU A 481 -6.58 25.96 8.89
CA GLU A 481 -7.64 26.78 8.29
C GLU A 481 -7.19 28.20 7.90
N PRO A 482 -6.43 28.95 8.73
CA PRO A 482 -5.98 30.29 8.36
C PRO A 482 -5.10 30.28 7.11
N PHE A 483 -4.24 29.27 6.96
CA PHE A 483 -3.45 29.09 5.74
C PHE A 483 -4.36 28.80 4.54
N LEU A 484 -5.32 27.87 4.66
CA LEU A 484 -6.23 27.52 3.55
C LEU A 484 -7.09 28.70 3.08
N ARG A 485 -7.59 29.49 4.02
CA ARG A 485 -8.37 30.71 3.75
C ARG A 485 -7.48 31.88 3.29
N GLY A 486 -6.17 31.80 3.52
CA GLY A 486 -5.17 32.79 3.14
C GLY A 486 -4.79 32.78 1.64
N PRO A 487 -4.09 33.83 1.16
CA PRO A 487 -3.66 33.94 -0.23
C PRO A 487 -2.42 33.09 -0.60
N GLU A 488 -1.74 32.48 0.38
CA GLU A 488 -0.51 31.74 0.17
C GLU A 488 -0.78 30.42 -0.56
N GLU A 489 0.10 30.05 -1.49
CA GLU A 489 -0.01 28.79 -2.28
C GLU A 489 0.42 27.56 -1.47
N SER A 490 1.47 27.68 -0.67
CA SER A 490 2.10 26.57 0.03
C SER A 490 2.53 26.93 1.45
N THR A 491 2.53 25.96 2.35
CA THR A 491 3.10 26.06 3.69
C THR A 491 3.79 24.76 4.09
N THR A 492 4.60 24.80 5.14
CA THR A 492 5.25 23.62 5.73
C THR A 492 4.91 23.49 7.20
N VAL A 493 4.45 22.30 7.60
CA VAL A 493 4.17 21.96 8.99
C VAL A 493 5.26 21.02 9.49
N LYS A 494 5.83 21.29 10.67
CA LYS A 494 6.93 20.52 11.27
C LYS A 494 6.54 19.74 12.52
N GLY A 495 5.29 19.83 12.94
CA GLY A 495 4.80 19.21 14.16
C GLY A 495 3.30 19.40 14.36
N ILE A 496 2.78 18.84 15.45
CA ILE A 496 1.38 18.92 15.85
C ILE A 496 1.27 19.88 17.05
N ILE A 497 0.27 20.76 17.02
CA ILE A 497 -0.02 21.63 18.16
C ILE A 497 -0.83 20.81 19.18
N MET A 498 -0.28 20.66 20.39
CA MET A 498 -0.89 19.90 21.47
C MET A 498 -1.93 20.75 22.21
N TYR A 499 -2.81 20.09 22.99
CA TYR A 499 -3.71 20.78 23.91
C TYR A 499 -2.91 21.70 24.85
N GLY A 500 -3.06 23.02 24.69
CA GLY A 500 -2.27 24.04 25.39
C GLY A 500 -1.46 24.96 24.47
N GLY A 501 -1.43 24.70 23.15
CA GLY A 501 -0.79 25.55 22.15
C GLY A 501 0.70 25.28 21.93
N GLU A 502 1.27 24.27 22.60
CA GLU A 502 2.66 23.86 22.42
C GLU A 502 2.83 23.04 21.14
N LEU A 503 3.83 23.40 20.34
CA LEU A 503 4.20 22.64 19.14
C LEU A 503 5.05 21.43 19.54
N ARG A 504 4.55 20.23 19.26
CA ARG A 504 5.34 18.99 19.31
C ARG A 504 5.84 18.67 17.90
N GLU A 505 7.13 18.85 17.68
CA GLU A 505 7.78 18.50 16.40
C GLU A 505 7.60 17.01 16.07
N PHE A 506 7.53 16.71 14.78
CA PHE A 506 7.45 15.33 14.31
C PHE A 506 8.73 14.57 14.70
N ILE A 507 8.58 13.44 15.37
CA ILE A 507 9.72 12.60 15.79
C ILE A 507 10.30 11.82 14.61
N GLY A 508 9.51 11.57 13.56
CA GLY A 508 9.95 10.83 12.37
C GLY A 508 8.99 10.96 11.19
N LEU A 509 9.45 10.52 10.01
CA LEU A 509 8.67 10.52 8.76
C LEU A 509 7.29 9.85 8.87
N TYR A 510 7.12 8.89 9.79
CA TYR A 510 5.84 8.25 10.03
C TYR A 510 4.80 9.21 10.59
N GLU A 511 5.14 9.97 11.64
CA GLU A 511 4.22 10.96 12.22
C GLU A 511 3.85 12.03 11.19
N ALA A 512 4.81 12.46 10.36
CA ALA A 512 4.55 13.39 9.27
C ALA A 512 3.62 12.80 8.19
N LYS A 513 3.81 11.52 7.78
CA LYS A 513 2.91 10.83 6.84
C LYS A 513 1.50 10.66 7.39
N ARG A 514 1.39 10.27 8.67
CA ARG A 514 0.10 10.13 9.34
C ARG A 514 -0.61 11.48 9.38
N TYR A 515 0.09 12.53 9.80
CA TYR A 515 -0.44 13.89 9.81
C TYR A 515 -0.92 14.32 8.42
N ALA A 516 -0.09 14.14 7.39
CA ALA A 516 -0.42 14.47 5.99
C ALA A 516 -1.70 13.79 5.51
N LYS A 517 -1.99 12.57 5.96
CA LYS A 517 -3.23 11.86 5.66
C LYS A 517 -4.40 12.34 6.51
N THR A 518 -4.20 12.53 7.81
CA THR A 518 -5.23 13.05 8.72
C THR A 518 -5.78 14.39 8.24
N ILE A 519 -4.91 15.30 7.79
CA ILE A 519 -5.36 16.59 7.27
C ILE A 519 -6.16 16.44 5.96
N LEU A 520 -5.83 15.47 5.11
CA LEU A 520 -6.59 15.17 3.88
C LEU A 520 -7.98 14.57 4.18
N GLU A 521 -8.13 13.88 5.32
CA GLU A 521 -9.39 13.25 5.73
C GLU A 521 -10.29 14.20 6.54
N ASP A 522 -9.70 15.05 7.39
CA ASP A 522 -10.41 15.98 8.27
C ASP A 522 -10.89 17.24 7.53
N LEU A 523 -10.04 17.82 6.69
CA LEU A 523 -10.31 19.13 6.09
C LEU A 523 -11.34 19.03 4.95
N LYS A 524 -12.39 19.84 5.06
CA LYS A 524 -13.50 19.96 4.11
C LYS A 524 -13.40 21.28 3.35
N GLU A 525 -14.15 21.39 2.24
CA GLU A 525 -14.24 22.60 1.42
C GLU A 525 -12.87 23.21 1.02
N CYS A 526 -11.90 22.35 0.70
CA CYS A 526 -10.57 22.72 0.24
C CYS A 526 -10.02 21.70 -0.77
N SER A 527 -8.93 22.04 -1.46
CA SER A 527 -8.15 21.06 -2.23
C SER A 527 -6.67 21.41 -2.20
N PHE A 528 -5.84 20.44 -1.79
CA PHE A 528 -4.41 20.58 -1.67
C PHE A 528 -3.74 19.21 -1.84
N ARG A 529 -2.46 19.22 -2.15
CA ARG A 529 -1.59 18.05 -2.11
C ARG A 529 -0.64 18.15 -0.92
N THR A 530 -0.22 17.00 -0.42
CA THR A 530 0.74 16.90 0.66
C THR A 530 1.99 16.17 0.16
N GLU A 531 3.15 16.68 0.53
CA GLU A 531 4.44 16.07 0.26
C GLU A 531 5.20 15.97 1.57
N VAL A 532 5.66 14.77 1.91
CA VAL A 532 6.44 14.54 3.14
C VAL A 532 7.90 14.59 2.80
N GLY A 533 8.63 15.48 3.48
CA GLY A 533 10.06 15.65 3.33
C GLY A 533 10.77 15.53 4.68
N GLU A 534 12.09 15.41 4.60
CA GLU A 534 12.97 15.41 5.78
C GLU A 534 14.21 16.24 5.45
N ASP A 535 14.45 17.24 6.28
CA ASP A 535 15.72 17.96 6.36
C ASP A 535 16.40 17.55 7.69
N ARG A 536 16.41 18.43 8.69
CA ARG A 536 16.85 18.14 10.07
C ARG A 536 15.70 17.60 10.92
N ILE A 537 14.48 17.99 10.58
CA ILE A 537 13.23 17.58 11.22
C ILE A 537 12.27 17.20 10.08
N PRO A 538 11.52 16.09 10.20
CA PRO A 538 10.46 15.73 9.25
C PRO A 538 9.44 16.87 9.11
N PHE A 539 8.91 17.06 7.91
CA PHE A 539 7.89 18.06 7.65
C PHE A 539 6.87 17.58 6.62
N VAL A 540 5.70 18.22 6.65
CA VAL A 540 4.65 18.08 5.64
C VAL A 540 4.54 19.39 4.88
N ALA A 541 4.91 19.38 3.61
CA ALA A 541 4.62 20.47 2.69
C ALA A 541 3.18 20.33 2.20
N ILE A 542 2.38 21.37 2.40
CA ILE A 542 0.99 21.45 1.98
C ILE A 542 0.95 22.47 0.85
N THR A 543 0.55 22.03 -0.35
CA THR A 543 0.43 22.91 -1.52
C THR A 543 -0.98 22.88 -2.03
N LYS A 544 -1.63 24.04 -2.07
CA LYS A 544 -3.00 24.18 -2.58
C LYS A 544 -3.06 23.79 -4.06
N THR A 545 -4.22 23.31 -4.50
CA THR A 545 -4.49 23.07 -5.91
C THR A 545 -5.53 24.06 -6.43
N ARG A 546 -5.67 24.11 -7.75
CA ARG A 546 -6.72 24.91 -8.40
C ARG A 546 -8.09 24.23 -8.38
N GLU A 547 -8.14 22.95 -8.02
CA GLU A 547 -9.32 22.10 -8.18
C GLU A 547 -10.51 22.63 -7.41
N TRP A 548 -10.31 23.10 -6.16
CA TRP A 548 -11.40 23.63 -5.35
C TRP A 548 -12.06 24.86 -6.01
N PHE A 549 -11.26 25.79 -6.53
CA PHE A 549 -11.78 26.97 -7.22
C PHE A 549 -12.55 26.58 -8.48
N GLU A 550 -11.98 25.70 -9.30
CA GLU A 550 -12.63 25.23 -10.52
C GLU A 550 -13.92 24.46 -10.23
N ASP A 551 -13.92 23.62 -9.19
CA ASP A 551 -15.11 22.92 -8.72
C ASP A 551 -16.17 23.88 -8.17
N ALA A 552 -15.78 24.93 -7.44
CA ALA A 552 -16.71 25.95 -6.98
C ALA A 552 -17.39 26.66 -8.16
N GLN A 553 -16.64 27.03 -9.21
CA GLN A 553 -17.22 27.63 -10.42
C GLN A 553 -18.12 26.66 -11.18
N ARG A 554 -17.70 25.39 -11.33
CA ARG A 554 -18.51 24.32 -11.95
C ARG A 554 -19.81 24.07 -11.17
N LYS A 555 -19.73 23.94 -9.84
CA LYS A 555 -20.87 23.75 -8.94
C LYS A 555 -21.83 24.93 -9.02
N LEU A 556 -21.32 26.17 -9.03
CA LEU A 556 -22.16 27.37 -9.15
C LEU A 556 -22.98 27.36 -10.45
N ALA A 557 -22.34 27.05 -11.59
CA ALA A 557 -23.04 26.93 -12.88
C ALA A 557 -24.08 25.79 -12.85
N LYS A 558 -23.70 24.62 -12.32
CA LYS A 558 -24.59 23.46 -12.19
C LYS A 558 -25.81 23.77 -11.31
N PHE A 559 -25.62 24.40 -10.15
CA PHE A 559 -26.71 24.77 -9.24
C PHE A 559 -27.64 25.82 -9.83
N LYS A 560 -27.10 26.81 -10.57
CA LYS A 560 -27.93 27.78 -11.30
C LYS A 560 -28.81 27.08 -12.36
N ALA A 561 -28.25 26.14 -13.13
CA ALA A 561 -29.00 25.37 -14.12
C ALA A 561 -30.02 24.40 -13.48
N GLU A 562 -29.67 23.75 -12.38
CA GLU A 562 -30.58 22.89 -11.60
C GLU A 562 -31.77 23.69 -11.05
N LEU A 563 -31.50 24.84 -10.43
CA LEU A 563 -32.55 25.72 -9.89
C LEU A 563 -33.48 26.23 -10.99
N PHE A 564 -32.94 26.58 -12.17
CA PHE A 564 -33.75 27.01 -13.32
C PHE A 564 -34.70 25.89 -13.80
N ARG A 565 -34.19 24.68 -14.03
CA ARG A 565 -35.00 23.52 -14.44
C ARG A 565 -36.11 23.20 -13.45
N LEU A 566 -35.81 23.32 -12.16
CA LEU A 566 -36.81 23.10 -11.11
C LEU A 566 -37.93 24.13 -11.14
N HIS A 567 -37.61 25.39 -11.41
CA HIS A 567 -38.59 26.49 -11.47
C HIS A 567 -39.48 26.41 -12.72
N GLU A 568 -39.00 25.81 -13.81
CA GLU A 568 -39.83 25.55 -15.00
C GLU A 568 -40.80 24.38 -14.79
N SER A 569 -40.42 23.40 -13.95
CA SER A 569 -41.14 22.13 -13.82
C SER A 569 -42.19 22.13 -12.69
N TYR A 570 -41.97 22.90 -11.63
CA TYR A 570 -42.82 22.98 -10.43
C TYR A 570 -43.23 24.41 -10.11
#